data_AF-A0A852VIA6-F1
#
_entry.id   AF-A0A852VIA6-F1
#
_cell.length_a   1.000
_cell.length_b   1.000
_cell.length_c   1.000
_cell.angle_alpha   90.00
_cell.angle_beta   90.00
_cell.angle_gamma   90.00
#
_symmetry.space_group_name_H-M   'P 1'
#
loop_
_entity.id
_entity.type
_entity.pdbx_description
1 polymer ?
#
loop_
_entity_poly.entity_id
_entity_poly.type
_entity_poly.pdbx_seq_one_letter_code
_entity_poly.pdbx_strand_id
1 'polypeptide(L)' 'MAHQAHKKAAEHHENAAKAHHAAAAHHEKGDHKAGAEHSKKAHDQSTEAHQHSTEAHGKSLAATK' A
#
# COMPACT_ATOMS: atom_id res chain seq x y z
N MET A 1 19.64 3.34 -6.38
CA MET A 1 19.11 2.90 -5.06
C MET A 1 17.77 3.55 -4.72
N ALA A 2 17.60 4.88 -4.84
CA ALA A 2 16.32 5.56 -4.56
C ALA A 2 15.18 5.18 -5.54
N HIS A 3 15.46 5.11 -6.85
CA HIS A 3 14.47 4.72 -7.87
C HIS A 3 13.77 3.38 -7.55
N GLN A 4 14.54 2.34 -7.21
CA GLN A 4 13.98 1.03 -6.87
C GLN A 4 13.14 1.06 -5.59
N ALA A 5 13.51 1.89 -4.61
CA ALA A 5 12.74 2.07 -3.39
C ALA A 5 11.40 2.76 -3.66
N HIS A 6 11.37 3.77 -4.54
CA HIS A 6 10.13 4.41 -4.98
C HIS A 6 9.22 3.44 -5.74
N LYS A 7 9.76 2.60 -6.62
CA LYS A 7 8.97 1.58 -7.32
C LYS A 7 8.29 0.62 -6.34
N LYS A 8 9.04 0.07 -5.38
CA LYS A 8 8.47 -0.81 -4.35
C LYS A 8 7.39 -0.13 -3.52
N ALA A 9 7.62 1.10 -3.09
CA ALA A 9 6.62 1.87 -2.36
C ALA A 9 5.32 2.05 -3.18
N ALA A 10 5.46 2.36 -4.47
CA ALA A 10 4.32 2.48 -5.37
C ALA A 10 3.56 1.16 -5.57
N GLU A 11 4.27 0.04 -5.71
CA GLU A 11 3.65 -1.29 -5.84
C GLU A 11 2.79 -1.65 -4.61
N HIS A 12 3.28 -1.37 -3.40
CA HIS A 12 2.49 -1.60 -2.18
C HIS A 12 1.28 -0.66 -2.09
N HIS A 13 1.40 0.61 -2.50
CA HIS A 13 0.26 1.53 -2.57
C HIS A 13 -0.80 1.07 -3.58
N GLU A 14 -0.39 0.62 -4.76
CA GLU A 14 -1.33 0.07 -5.74
C GLU A 14 -2.05 -1.17 -5.21
N ASN A 15 -1.34 -2.07 -4.53
CA ASN A 15 -1.93 -3.27 -3.94
C ASN A 15 -2.91 -2.92 -2.81
N ALA A 16 -2.56 -1.94 -1.96
CA ALA A 16 -3.44 -1.42 -0.92
C ALA A 16 -4.71 -0.82 -1.52
N ALA A 17 -4.60 0.02 -2.55
CA ALA A 17 -5.74 0.62 -3.25
C ALA A 17 -6.67 -0.45 -3.85
N LYS A 18 -6.11 -1.45 -4.54
CA LYS A 18 -6.87 -2.59 -5.08
C LYS A 18 -7.61 -3.35 -3.97
N ALA A 19 -6.97 -3.58 -2.82
CA ALA A 19 -7.58 -4.25 -1.68
C ALA A 19 -8.70 -3.40 -1.05
N HIS A 20 -8.55 -2.08 -0.95
CA HIS A 20 -9.63 -1.19 -0.51
C HIS A 20 -10.83 -1.23 -1.47
N HIS A 21 -10.60 -1.20 -2.78
CA HIS A 21 -11.68 -1.33 -3.76
C HIS A 21 -12.42 -2.67 -3.65
N ALA A 22 -11.69 -3.77 -3.47
CA ALA A 22 -12.30 -5.08 -3.24
C ALA A 22 -13.13 -5.10 -1.94
N ALA A 23 -12.58 -4.57 -0.84
CA ALA A 23 -13.29 -4.49 0.44
C ALA A 23 -14.62 -3.73 0.30
N ALA A 24 -14.60 -2.57 -0.36
CA ALA A 24 -15.79 -1.78 -0.63
C ALA A 24 -16.81 -2.56 -1.46
N ALA A 25 -16.38 -3.21 -2.54
CA ALA A 25 -17.26 -4.02 -3.39
C ALA A 25 -17.89 -5.21 -2.65
N HIS A 26 -17.17 -5.86 -1.73
CA HIS A 26 -17.72 -6.94 -0.91
C HIS A 26 -18.72 -6.41 0.12
N HIS A 27 -18.43 -5.28 0.77
CA HIS A 27 -19.36 -4.64 1.69
C HIS A 27 -20.65 -4.19 1.00
N GLU A 28 -20.56 -3.63 -0.22
CA GLU A 28 -21.74 -3.23 -1.01
C GLU A 28 -22.65 -4.44 -1.32
N LYS A 29 -22.07 -5.62 -1.54
CA LYS A 29 -22.80 -6.86 -1.82
C LYS A 29 -23.30 -7.58 -0.57
N GLY A 30 -23.05 -7.03 0.62
CA GLY A 30 -23.42 -7.63 1.91
C GLY A 30 -22.47 -8.71 2.41
N ASP A 31 -21.36 -8.97 1.73
CA ASP A 31 -20.32 -9.91 2.17
C ASP A 31 -19.32 -9.19 3.09
N HIS A 32 -19.76 -8.95 4.33
CA HIS A 32 -18.94 -8.23 5.31
C HIS A 32 -17.68 -8.99 5.72
N LYS A 33 -17.68 -10.33 5.63
CA LYS A 33 -16.52 -11.15 5.99
C LYS A 33 -15.39 -10.94 4.98
N ALA A 34 -15.66 -11.12 3.69
CA ALA A 34 -14.65 -10.87 2.66
C ALA A 34 -14.24 -9.40 2.64
N GLY A 35 -15.18 -8.48 2.87
CA GLY A 35 -14.90 -7.06 3.04
C GLY A 35 -13.87 -6.78 4.14
N ALA A 36 -14.04 -7.38 5.32
CA ALA A 36 -13.12 -7.26 6.44
C ALA A 36 -11.73 -7.87 6.14
N GLU A 37 -11.68 -9.03 5.47
CA GLU A 37 -10.41 -9.67 5.07
C GLU A 37 -9.62 -8.80 4.09
N HIS A 38 -10.29 -8.25 3.08
CA HIS A 38 -9.68 -7.31 2.14
C HIS A 38 -9.27 -6.00 2.81
N SER A 39 -10.06 -5.49 3.76
CA SER A 39 -9.73 -4.29 4.54
C SER A 39 -8.46 -4.50 5.36
N LYS A 40 -8.31 -5.64 6.04
CA LYS A 40 -7.08 -5.98 6.76
C LYS A 40 -5.88 -6.03 5.81
N LYS A 41 -6.02 -6.68 4.66
CA LYS A 41 -4.95 -6.74 3.66
C LYS A 41 -4.55 -5.35 3.16
N ALA A 42 -5.52 -4.47 2.95
CA ALA A 42 -5.26 -3.09 2.53
C ALA A 42 -4.50 -2.30 3.60
N HIS A 43 -4.84 -2.48 4.88
CA HIS A 43 -4.11 -1.88 6.00
C HIS A 43 -2.66 -2.37 6.07
N ASP A 44 -2.44 -3.68 6.01
CA ASP A 44 -1.10 -4.28 6.07
C ASP A 44 -0.22 -3.73 4.92
N GLN A 45 -0.74 -3.75 3.70
CA GLN A 45 -0.04 -3.21 2.52
C GLN A 45 0.21 -1.70 2.62
N SER A 46 -0.72 -0.92 3.17
CA SER A 46 -0.54 0.53 3.39
C SER A 46 0.57 0.82 4.39
N THR A 47 0.71 -0.04 5.41
CA THR A 47 1.78 0.08 6.42
C THR A 47 3.14 -0.17 5.76
N GLU A 48 3.26 -1.25 4.97
CA GLU A 48 4.47 -1.55 4.19
C GLU A 48 4.78 -0.43 3.18
N ALA A 49 3.76 0.07 2.48
CA ALA A 49 3.90 1.17 1.53
C ALA A 49 4.44 2.44 2.20
N HIS A 50 3.96 2.78 3.39
CA HIS A 50 4.44 3.93 4.16
C HIS A 50 5.90 3.77 4.60
N GLN A 51 6.27 2.58 5.09
CA GLN A 51 7.66 2.28 5.45
C GLN A 51 8.59 2.41 4.25
N HIS A 52 8.24 1.82 3.11
CA HIS A 52 9.02 1.93 1.88
C HIS A 52 9.05 3.36 1.32
N SER A 53 7.96 4.11 1.42
CA SER A 53 7.91 5.52 1.02
C SER A 53 8.88 6.36 1.84
N THR A 54 8.93 6.12 3.16
CA THR A 54 9.84 6.79 4.08
C THR A 54 11.31 6.46 3.75
N GLU A 55 11.60 5.20 3.50
CA GLU A 55 12.94 4.76 3.10
C GLU A 55 13.36 5.38 1.76
N ALA A 56 12.47 5.38 0.76
CA ALA A 56 12.72 5.96 -0.55
C ALA A 56 13.00 7.46 -0.44
N HIS A 57 12.22 8.18 0.37
CA HIS A 57 12.43 9.59 0.63
C HIS A 57 13.81 9.84 1.25
N GLY A 58 14.18 9.10 2.30
CA GLY A 58 15.51 9.21 2.93
C GLY A 58 16.66 8.95 1.94
N LYS A 59 16.54 7.91 1.11
CA LYS A 59 17.52 7.59 0.06
C LYS A 59 17.61 8.70 -0.99
N SER A 60 16.49 9.34 -1.34
CA SER A 60 16.49 10.47 -2.26
C SER A 60 17.23 11.66 -1.68
N LEU A 61 16.97 12.01 -0.41
CA LEU A 61 17.67 13.11 0.27
C LEU A 61 19.18 12.88 0.38
N ALA A 62 19.60 11.64 0.64
CA ALA A 62 21.01 11.27 0.69
C ALA A 62 21.69 11.34 -0.69
N ALA A 63 20.96 11.08 -1.78
CA ALA A 63 21.50 11.13 -3.14
C ALA A 63 21.65 12.56 -3.68
N THR A 64 21.04 13.55 -3.04
CA THR A 64 21.10 14.96 -3.41
C THR A 64 22.04 15.79 -2.53
N LYS A 65 22.73 15.16 -1.57
CA LYS A 65 23.79 15.76 -0.75
C LYS A 65 25.16 15.43 -1.33
#